data_AF-A0A933SMV0-F1
#
_entry.id   AF-A0A933SMV0-F1
#
_cell.length_a   1.000
_cell.length_b   1.000
_cell.length_c   1.000
_cell.angle_alpha   90.00
_cell.angle_beta   90.00
_cell.angle_gamma   90.00
#
_symmetry.space_group_name_H-M   'P 1'
#
loop_
_entity.id
_entity.type
_entity.pdbx_description
1 polymer ?
#
loop_
_entity_poly.entity_id
_entity_poly.type
_entity_poly.pdbx_seq_one_letter_code
_entity_poly.pdbx_strand_id
1 'polypeptide(L)'
;MSERSYFERRHIFLVNKEFQGRFAAFVITILIGYSFILLLFQKLSKSVSFPLMIPIVFGILIIFIGVASIFYSHRFAGPLFAINRATKEMTKGDLLIKIHIRKEHNVIFHQIAENINNISSNFRESVLDIEEKLILLSKETQNLSEKIADSKSKNELASQMDKILKIEKELEAIVRPFKVC
;
A
#
# COMPACT_ATOMS: atom_id res chain seq x y z
N MET A 1 -2.68 21.80 -10.66
CA MET A 1 -2.29 21.55 -9.26
C MET A 1 -0.93 20.85 -9.29
N SER A 2 0.15 21.60 -9.06
CA SER A 2 1.50 21.22 -9.48
C SER A 2 2.12 20.15 -8.58
N GLU A 3 2.78 19.18 -9.20
CA GLU A 3 3.50 18.07 -8.57
C GLU A 3 4.75 18.50 -7.77
N ARG A 4 4.98 19.81 -7.62
CA ARG A 4 6.15 20.37 -6.91
C ARG A 4 5.98 20.50 -5.39
N SER A 5 4.81 20.18 -4.82
CA SER A 5 4.59 20.37 -3.37
C SER A 5 4.86 19.13 -2.49
N TYR A 6 5.17 17.96 -3.06
CA TYR A 6 5.42 16.76 -2.26
C TYR A 6 6.85 16.68 -1.68
N PHE A 7 7.84 17.36 -2.29
CA PHE A 7 9.25 17.27 -1.88
C PHE A 7 9.76 18.39 -0.97
N GLU A 8 8.96 19.42 -0.66
CA GLU A 8 9.38 20.55 0.18
C GLU A 8 8.87 20.49 1.62
N ARG A 9 9.14 19.39 2.33
CA ARG A 9 9.12 19.39 3.81
C ARG A 9 10.33 18.66 4.38
N ARG A 10 11.51 19.22 4.10
CA ARG A 10 12.72 18.95 4.89
C ARG A 10 12.56 19.65 6.25
N HIS A 11 12.83 18.92 7.35
CA HIS A 11 12.72 19.31 8.77
C HIS A 11 11.39 19.08 9.51
N ILE A 12 10.68 17.98 9.26
CA ILE A 12 9.72 17.44 10.25
C ILE A 12 10.27 16.11 10.77
N PHE A 13 10.96 16.13 11.93
CA PHE A 13 11.46 14.91 12.58
C PHE A 13 10.32 13.94 12.94
N LEU A 14 9.12 14.47 13.16
CA LEU A 14 7.91 13.71 13.49
C LEU A 14 6.98 13.53 12.30
N VAL A 15 7.27 12.57 11.41
CA VAL A 15 6.37 12.22 10.28
C VAL A 15 5.12 11.52 10.79
N ASN A 16 5.25 10.65 11.80
CA ASN A 16 4.13 9.98 12.43
C ASN A 16 4.42 9.72 13.92
N LYS A 17 3.77 10.50 14.79
CA LYS A 17 3.98 10.49 16.24
C LYS A 17 3.58 9.17 16.91
N GLU A 18 2.57 8.46 16.39
CA GLU A 18 2.13 7.19 16.96
C GLU A 18 3.15 6.08 16.70
N PHE A 19 3.66 6.01 15.48
CA PHE A 19 4.67 5.04 15.10
C PHE A 19 6.00 5.28 15.81
N GLN A 20 6.51 6.50 15.70
CA GLN A 20 7.80 6.87 16.26
C GLN A 20 7.75 6.84 17.79
N GLY A 21 6.60 7.17 18.40
CA GLY A 21 6.39 7.03 19.85
C GLY A 21 6.45 5.58 20.31
N ARG A 22 5.78 4.65 19.61
CA ARG A 22 5.85 3.21 19.95
C ARG A 22 7.25 2.63 19.74
N PHE A 23 7.94 3.02 18.66
CA PHE A 23 9.33 2.61 18.42
C PHE A 23 10.27 3.18 19.49
N ALA A 24 10.14 4.46 19.82
CA ALA A 24 10.92 5.09 20.88
C ALA A 24 10.65 4.43 22.23
N ALA A 25 9.39 4.14 22.58
CA ALA A 25 9.05 3.41 23.79
C ALA A 25 9.70 2.02 23.84
N PHE A 26 9.68 1.28 22.73
CA PHE A 26 10.37 -0.01 22.61
C PHE A 26 11.89 0.11 22.83
N VAL A 27 12.54 1.10 22.20
CA VAL A 27 13.97 1.37 22.39
C VAL A 27 14.26 1.74 23.85
N ILE A 28 13.44 2.59 24.47
CA ILE A 28 13.57 2.98 25.88
C ILE A 28 13.42 1.75 26.79
N THR A 29 12.45 0.87 26.55
CA THR A 29 12.29 -0.38 27.31
C THR A 29 13.52 -1.29 27.19
N ILE A 30 14.13 -1.40 26.01
CA ILE A 30 15.38 -2.14 25.81
C ILE A 30 16.51 -1.50 26.64
N LEU A 31 16.66 -0.18 26.58
CA LEU A 31 17.71 0.55 27.31
C LEU A 31 17.55 0.41 28.83
N ILE A 32 16.32 0.47 29.34
CA ILE A 32 16.01 0.23 30.76
C ILE A 32 16.35 -1.21 31.14
N GLY A 33 15.91 -2.20 30.33
CA GLY A 33 16.21 -3.62 30.57
C GLY A 33 17.70 -3.90 30.59
N TYR A 34 18.46 -3.32 29.66
CA TYR A 34 19.91 -3.38 29.63
C TYR A 34 20.54 -2.72 30.87
N SER A 35 20.04 -1.55 31.27
CA SER A 35 20.52 -0.87 32.49
C SER A 35 20.30 -1.72 33.74
N PHE A 36 19.17 -2.42 33.82
CA PHE A 36 18.89 -3.35 34.92
C PHE A 36 19.84 -4.56 34.94
N ILE A 37 20.15 -5.11 33.75
CA ILE A 37 21.16 -6.18 33.59
C ILE A 37 22.53 -5.70 34.10
N LEU A 38 22.95 -4.48 33.75
CA LEU A 38 24.20 -3.90 34.24
C LEU A 38 24.24 -3.77 35.77
N LEU A 39 23.13 -3.35 36.39
CA LEU A 39 23.04 -3.22 37.86
C LEU A 39 23.11 -4.59 38.56
N LEU A 40 22.44 -5.61 38.02
CA LEU A 40 22.56 -6.99 38.51
C LEU A 40 24.01 -7.48 38.41
N PHE A 41 24.64 -7.22 37.27
CA PHE A 41 26.01 -7.62 37.00
C PHE A 41 27.01 -6.91 37.92
N GLN A 42 26.81 -5.63 38.22
CA GLN A 42 27.62 -4.88 39.19
C GLN A 42 27.55 -5.47 40.60
N LYS A 43 26.38 -5.98 41.02
CA LYS A 43 26.25 -6.68 42.31
C LYS A 43 27.02 -8.01 42.31
N LEU A 44 27.02 -8.72 41.18
CA LEU A 44 27.72 -10.00 40.99
C LEU A 44 29.24 -9.84 40.81
N SER A 45 29.70 -8.73 40.21
CA SER A 45 31.12 -8.51 39.88
C SER A 45 32.02 -8.38 41.10
N LYS A 46 31.47 -8.19 42.31
CA LYS A 46 32.24 -8.29 43.57
C LYS A 46 32.95 -9.64 43.72
N SER A 47 32.52 -10.67 42.98
CA SER A 47 33.11 -12.01 42.99
C SER A 47 33.95 -12.33 41.74
N VAL A 48 34.02 -11.46 40.72
CA VAL A 48 34.63 -11.75 39.41
C VAL A 48 35.61 -10.63 39.01
N SER A 49 36.74 -10.97 38.40
CA SER A 49 37.78 -10.02 38.01
C SER A 49 37.33 -9.06 36.89
N PHE A 50 37.63 -7.76 37.05
CA PHE A 50 37.29 -6.67 36.13
C PHE A 50 37.56 -6.92 34.62
N PRO A 51 38.70 -7.51 34.18
CA PRO A 51 38.98 -7.66 32.74
C PRO A 51 38.05 -8.64 32.02
N LEU A 52 37.45 -9.62 32.72
CA LEU A 52 36.45 -10.54 32.14
C LEU A 52 35.05 -9.93 32.04
N MET A 53 34.78 -8.83 32.73
CA MET A 53 33.43 -8.25 32.80
C MET A 53 33.01 -7.53 31.53
N ILE A 54 33.92 -6.75 30.92
CA ILE A 54 33.63 -5.97 29.71
C ILE A 54 33.13 -6.85 28.56
N PRO A 55 33.85 -7.90 28.12
CA PRO A 55 33.40 -8.72 26.99
C PRO A 55 32.07 -9.45 27.28
N ILE A 56 31.82 -9.87 28.53
CA ILE A 56 30.57 -10.55 28.91
C ILE A 56 29.38 -9.60 28.79
N VAL A 57 29.52 -8.37 29.31
CA VAL A 57 28.47 -7.35 29.24
C VAL A 57 28.14 -6.98 27.80
N PHE A 58 29.16 -6.75 26.97
CA PHE A 58 28.96 -6.46 25.55
C PHE A 58 28.35 -7.65 24.80
N GLY A 59 28.76 -8.87 25.11
CA GLY A 59 28.16 -10.09 24.53
C GLY A 59 26.66 -10.20 24.86
N ILE A 60 26.29 -9.96 26.11
CA ILE A 60 24.88 -9.95 26.54
C ILE A 60 24.10 -8.84 25.83
N LEU A 61 24.67 -7.65 25.68
CA LEU A 61 24.04 -6.55 24.94
C LEU A 61 23.75 -6.93 23.48
N ILE A 62 24.72 -7.53 22.78
CA ILE A 62 24.55 -7.95 21.38
C ILE A 62 23.45 -9.00 21.26
N ILE A 63 23.44 -9.99 22.15
CA ILE A 63 22.39 -11.02 22.17
C ILE A 63 21.02 -10.38 22.44
N PHE A 64 20.95 -9.49 23.43
CA PHE A 64 19.69 -8.83 23.81
C PHE A 64 19.13 -7.96 22.68
N ILE A 65 19.97 -7.16 22.03
CA ILE A 65 19.59 -6.36 20.85
C ILE A 65 19.20 -7.27 19.70
N GLY A 66 19.95 -8.33 19.44
CA GLY A 66 19.68 -9.28 18.34
C GLY A 66 18.32 -9.94 18.49
N VAL A 67 18.03 -10.47 19.69
CA VAL A 67 16.73 -11.08 20.00
C VAL A 67 15.61 -10.05 19.86
N ALA A 68 15.74 -8.87 20.47
CA ALA A 68 14.73 -7.82 20.39
C ALA A 68 14.47 -7.37 18.94
N SER A 69 15.53 -7.28 18.11
CA SER A 69 15.46 -6.91 16.70
C SER A 69 14.70 -7.95 15.88
N ILE A 70 14.92 -9.24 16.12
CA ILE A 70 14.20 -10.33 15.43
C ILE A 70 12.71 -10.26 15.77
N PHE A 71 12.35 -10.13 17.05
CA PHE A 71 10.95 -10.03 17.47
C PHE A 71 10.26 -8.80 16.88
N TYR A 72 10.92 -7.65 16.90
CA TYR A 72 10.37 -6.44 16.31
C TYR A 72 10.23 -6.58 14.79
N SER A 73 11.27 -7.06 14.10
CA SER A 73 11.26 -7.29 12.65
C SER A 73 10.10 -8.20 12.22
N HIS A 74 9.83 -9.29 12.94
CA HIS A 74 8.75 -10.21 12.60
C HIS A 74 7.36 -9.55 12.63
N ARG A 75 7.13 -8.61 13.55
CA ARG A 75 5.86 -7.87 13.65
C ARG A 75 5.63 -6.92 12.46
N PHE A 76 6.69 -6.52 11.78
CA PHE A 76 6.69 -5.64 10.61
C PHE A 76 6.68 -6.41 9.30
N ALA A 77 7.53 -7.43 9.20
CA ALA A 77 7.71 -8.23 8.00
C ALA A 77 6.40 -8.91 7.58
N GLY A 78 5.59 -9.38 8.54
CA GLY A 78 4.30 -10.03 8.26
C GLY A 78 3.35 -9.15 7.43
N PRO A 79 2.92 -7.99 7.95
CA PRO A 79 2.07 -7.05 7.21
C PRO A 79 2.67 -6.61 5.87
N LEU A 80 3.97 -6.33 5.83
CA LEU A 80 4.64 -5.89 4.61
C LEU A 80 4.63 -6.99 3.53
N PHE A 81 4.87 -8.23 3.93
CA PHE A 81 4.83 -9.39 3.04
C PHE A 81 3.42 -9.65 2.52
N ALA A 82 2.39 -9.50 3.36
CA ALA A 82 1.00 -9.61 2.96
C ALA A 82 0.62 -8.55 1.92
N ILE A 83 1.01 -7.28 2.15
CA ILE A 83 0.81 -6.19 1.18
C ILE A 83 1.52 -6.52 -0.13
N ASN A 84 2.81 -6.85 -0.08
CA ASN A 84 3.59 -7.14 -1.28
C ASN A 84 3.05 -8.33 -2.08
N ARG A 85 2.60 -9.38 -1.40
CA ARG A 85 2.00 -10.55 -2.05
C ARG A 85 0.70 -10.17 -2.77
N ALA A 86 -0.19 -9.44 -2.08
CA ALA A 86 -1.46 -9.03 -2.67
C ALA A 86 -1.28 -8.08 -3.84
N THR A 87 -0.42 -7.06 -3.70
CA THR A 87 -0.14 -6.12 -4.78
C THR A 87 0.50 -6.82 -5.98
N LYS A 88 1.38 -7.81 -5.76
CA LYS A 88 1.96 -8.62 -6.83
C LYS A 88 0.88 -9.38 -7.61
N GLU A 89 -0.13 -9.93 -6.96
CA GLU A 89 -1.25 -10.56 -7.67
C GLU A 89 -2.14 -9.52 -8.38
N MET A 90 -2.38 -8.35 -7.78
CA MET A 90 -3.06 -7.23 -8.44
C MET A 90 -2.34 -6.78 -9.73
N THR A 91 -0.99 -6.80 -9.75
CA THR A 91 -0.23 -6.49 -10.98
C THR A 91 -0.45 -7.49 -12.11
N LYS A 92 -0.96 -8.70 -11.81
CA LYS A 92 -1.34 -9.69 -12.83
C LYS A 92 -2.78 -9.50 -13.33
N GLY A 93 -3.50 -8.50 -12.82
CA GLY A 93 -4.88 -8.20 -13.17
C GLY A 93 -5.94 -8.76 -12.20
N ASP A 94 -5.55 -9.44 -11.12
CA ASP A 94 -6.52 -9.90 -10.11
C ASP A 94 -6.85 -8.79 -9.12
N LEU A 95 -7.91 -8.03 -9.43
CA LEU A 95 -8.41 -6.93 -8.60
C LEU A 95 -9.42 -7.38 -7.52
N LEU A 96 -9.72 -8.68 -7.42
CA LEU A 96 -10.64 -9.22 -6.41
C LEU A 96 -9.95 -9.45 -5.06
N ILE A 97 -8.62 -9.48 -5.06
CA ILE A 97 -7.81 -9.69 -3.86
C ILE A 97 -7.96 -8.50 -2.92
N LYS A 98 -8.25 -8.80 -1.65
CA LYS A 98 -8.28 -7.81 -0.56
C LYS A 98 -7.14 -8.05 0.41
N ILE A 99 -6.45 -6.98 0.76
CA ILE A 99 -5.43 -6.98 1.80
C ILE A 99 -6.15 -6.92 3.15
N HIS A 100 -5.95 -7.94 3.98
CA HIS A 100 -6.39 -7.96 5.37
C HIS A 100 -5.17 -8.02 6.30
N ILE A 101 -5.03 -7.00 7.14
CA ILE A 101 -4.02 -6.96 8.19
C ILE A 101 -4.68 -7.32 9.52
N ARG A 102 -4.02 -8.11 10.37
CA ARG A 102 -4.55 -8.47 11.68
C ARG A 102 -4.59 -7.25 12.61
N LYS A 103 -5.63 -7.17 13.46
CA LYS A 103 -5.89 -6.06 14.41
C LYS A 103 -4.72 -5.74 15.36
N GLU A 104 -3.85 -6.71 15.62
CA GLU A 104 -2.68 -6.59 16.50
C GLU A 104 -1.51 -5.80 15.88
N HIS A 105 -1.57 -5.52 14.58
CA HIS A 105 -0.57 -4.73 13.89
C HIS A 105 -0.88 -3.22 13.95
N ASN A 106 0.12 -2.41 13.62
CA ASN A 106 0.02 -0.96 13.71
C ASN A 106 -1.09 -0.40 12.80
N VAL A 107 -1.82 0.62 13.27
CA VAL A 107 -2.88 1.35 12.53
C VAL A 107 -2.44 1.77 11.13
N ILE A 108 -1.16 2.09 10.96
CA ILE A 108 -0.59 2.48 9.66
C ILE A 108 -0.70 1.36 8.62
N PHE A 109 -0.44 0.10 9.01
CA PHE A 109 -0.58 -1.01 8.06
C PHE A 109 -2.03 -1.21 7.64
N HIS A 110 -2.99 -0.96 8.54
CA HIS A 110 -4.41 -0.97 8.19
C HIS A 110 -4.77 0.14 7.22
N GLN A 111 -4.30 1.37 7.44
CA GLN A 111 -4.52 2.49 6.53
C GLN A 111 -3.93 2.23 5.14
N ILE A 112 -2.71 1.68 5.07
CA ILE A 112 -2.08 1.32 3.79
C ILE A 112 -2.90 0.24 3.08
N ALA A 113 -3.30 -0.81 3.80
CA ALA A 113 -4.11 -1.89 3.23
C ALA A 113 -5.47 -1.39 2.73
N GLU A 114 -6.14 -0.52 3.50
CA GLU A 114 -7.41 0.09 3.13
C GLU A 114 -7.27 0.97 1.87
N ASN A 115 -6.25 1.82 1.83
CA ASN A 115 -5.98 2.65 0.65
C ASN A 115 -5.73 1.81 -0.60
N ILE A 116 -4.96 0.72 -0.51
CA ILE A 116 -4.72 -0.18 -1.64
C ILE A 116 -6.00 -0.91 -2.04
N ASN A 117 -6.80 -1.39 -1.08
CA ASN A 117 -8.08 -2.02 -1.37
C ASN A 117 -9.04 -1.05 -2.08
N ASN A 118 -9.08 0.22 -1.67
CA ASN A 118 -9.88 1.26 -2.32
C ASN A 118 -9.38 1.54 -3.75
N ILE A 119 -8.06 1.58 -3.97
CA ILE A 119 -7.48 1.68 -5.31
C ILE A 119 -7.92 0.51 -6.19
N SER A 120 -7.80 -0.73 -5.68
CA SER A 120 -8.20 -1.94 -6.42
C SER A 120 -9.70 -1.93 -6.74
N SER A 121 -10.54 -1.53 -5.78
CA SER A 121 -11.99 -1.44 -5.96
C SER A 121 -12.37 -0.41 -7.01
N ASN A 122 -11.84 0.82 -6.90
CA ASN A 122 -12.14 1.89 -7.84
C ASN A 122 -11.65 1.55 -9.25
N PHE A 123 -10.45 0.96 -9.36
CA PHE A 123 -9.92 0.54 -10.66
C PHE A 123 -10.77 -0.57 -11.27
N ARG A 124 -11.21 -1.54 -10.46
CA ARG A 124 -12.12 -2.61 -10.91
C ARG A 124 -13.45 -2.03 -11.42
N GLU A 125 -14.04 -1.09 -10.70
CA GLU A 125 -15.28 -0.42 -11.14
C GLU A 125 -15.08 0.30 -12.47
N SER A 126 -13.99 1.06 -12.63
CA SER A 126 -13.68 1.72 -13.90
C SER A 126 -13.47 0.72 -15.06
N VAL A 127 -12.83 -0.43 -14.82
CA VAL A 127 -12.66 -1.48 -15.84
C VAL A 127 -14.01 -2.08 -16.24
N LEU A 128 -14.91 -2.34 -15.29
CA LEU A 128 -16.25 -2.85 -15.58
C LEU A 128 -17.08 -1.85 -16.38
N ASP A 129 -17.00 -0.56 -16.03
CA ASP A 129 -17.69 0.50 -16.77
C ASP A 129 -17.15 0.60 -18.20
N ILE A 130 -15.83 0.50 -18.39
CA ILE A 130 -15.21 0.48 -19.73
C ILE A 130 -15.71 -0.73 -20.54
N GLU A 131 -15.75 -1.92 -19.94
CA GLU A 131 -16.23 -3.14 -20.59
C GLU A 131 -17.69 -3.00 -21.04
N GLU A 132 -18.57 -2.49 -20.16
CA GLU A 132 -19.98 -2.22 -20.49
C GLU A 132 -20.10 -1.25 -21.68
N LYS A 133 -19.35 -0.15 -21.67
CA LYS A 133 -19.39 0.84 -22.76
C LYS A 133 -18.80 0.29 -24.06
N LEU A 134 -17.77 -0.55 -24.01
CA LEU A 134 -17.21 -1.22 -25.20
C LEU A 134 -18.22 -2.19 -25.83
N ILE A 135 -18.99 -2.92 -25.02
CA ILE A 135 -20.07 -3.79 -25.51
C ILE A 135 -21.15 -2.95 -26.22
N LEU A 136 -21.57 -1.83 -25.61
CA LEU A 136 -22.55 -0.91 -26.23
C LEU A 136 -22.02 -0.31 -27.54
N LEU A 137 -20.75 0.10 -27.57
CA LEU A 137 -20.10 0.64 -28.76
C LEU A 137 -20.02 -0.40 -29.87
N SER A 138 -19.64 -1.64 -29.55
CA SER A 138 -19.59 -2.75 -30.50
C SER A 138 -20.96 -3.04 -31.09
N LYS A 139 -22.02 -3.03 -30.26
CA LYS A 139 -23.39 -3.22 -30.72
C LYS A 139 -23.87 -2.09 -31.64
N GLU A 140 -23.58 -0.84 -31.30
CA GLU A 140 -24.02 0.29 -32.13
C GLU A 140 -23.26 0.36 -33.46
N THR A 141 -21.97 0.02 -33.46
CA THR A 141 -21.14 -0.05 -34.69
C THR A 141 -21.56 -1.20 -35.61
N GLN A 142 -21.97 -2.36 -35.07
CA GLN A 142 -22.56 -3.45 -35.86
C GLN A 142 -23.92 -3.05 -36.46
N ASN A 143 -24.81 -2.44 -35.66
CA ASN A 143 -26.08 -1.94 -36.19
C ASN A 143 -25.87 -0.92 -37.31
N LEU A 144 -24.84 -0.07 -37.18
CA LEU A 144 -24.46 0.90 -38.21
C LEU A 144 -23.97 0.22 -39.48
N SER A 145 -23.10 -0.80 -39.38
CA SER A 145 -22.58 -1.51 -40.56
C SER A 145 -23.69 -2.25 -41.32
N GLU A 146 -24.63 -2.87 -40.63
CA GLU A 146 -25.80 -3.53 -41.22
C GLU A 146 -26.69 -2.53 -41.97
N LYS A 147 -26.95 -1.34 -41.39
CA LYS A 147 -27.76 -0.30 -42.03
C LYS A 147 -27.09 0.38 -43.22
N ILE A 148 -25.76 0.49 -43.21
CA ILE A 148 -24.99 0.99 -44.37
C ILE A 148 -25.06 -0.02 -45.52
N ALA A 149 -25.02 -1.32 -45.25
CA ALA A 149 -25.19 -2.37 -46.27
C ALA A 149 -26.60 -2.36 -46.89
N ASP A 150 -27.63 -1.97 -46.14
CA ASP A 150 -29.03 -1.91 -46.58
C ASP A 150 -29.45 -0.58 -47.25
N SER A 151 -28.54 0.36 -47.47
CA SER A 151 -28.77 1.65 -48.17
C SER A 151 -29.90 2.54 -47.59
N LYS A 152 -30.14 2.51 -46.27
CA LYS A 152 -31.19 3.32 -45.63
C LYS A 152 -30.74 4.73 -45.21
N SER A 153 -31.72 5.64 -45.33
CA SER A 153 -31.74 7.09 -45.10
C SER A 153 -30.63 7.70 -44.22
N LYS A 154 -30.01 8.76 -44.74
CA LYS A 154 -29.00 9.64 -44.10
C LYS A 154 -29.37 10.08 -42.67
N ASN A 155 -30.66 10.20 -42.36
CA ASN A 155 -31.15 10.59 -41.03
C ASN A 155 -30.98 9.48 -39.96
N GLU A 156 -31.07 8.20 -40.34
CA GLU A 156 -30.83 7.10 -39.39
C GLU A 156 -29.33 6.94 -39.08
N LEU A 157 -28.47 7.16 -40.08
CA LEU A 157 -27.02 7.15 -39.92
C LEU A 157 -26.56 8.27 -38.97
N ALA A 158 -27.11 9.48 -39.12
CA ALA A 158 -26.82 10.60 -38.22
C ALA A 158 -27.19 10.27 -36.77
N SER A 159 -28.36 9.66 -36.55
CA SER A 159 -28.82 9.28 -35.20
C SER A 159 -27.94 8.23 -34.53
N GLN A 160 -27.39 7.27 -35.28
CA GLN A 160 -26.46 6.29 -34.71
C GLN A 160 -25.07 6.87 -34.46
N MET A 161 -24.62 7.77 -35.34
CA MET A 161 -23.37 8.51 -35.12
C MET A 161 -23.42 9.34 -33.82
N ASP A 162 -24.54 9.98 -33.54
CA ASP A 162 -24.74 10.73 -32.28
C ASP A 162 -24.65 9.81 -31.04
N LYS A 163 -25.15 8.57 -31.11
CA LYS A 163 -25.04 7.60 -30.02
C LYS A 163 -23.59 7.13 -29.82
N ILE A 164 -22.86 6.89 -30.90
CA ILE A 164 -21.43 6.53 -30.85
C ILE A 164 -20.63 7.66 -30.21
N LEU A 165 -20.83 8.90 -30.65
CA LEU A 165 -20.18 10.09 -30.06
C LEU A 165 -20.52 10.27 -28.58
N LYS A 166 -21.74 9.90 -28.17
CA LYS A 166 -22.11 9.91 -26.75
C LYS A 166 -21.35 8.86 -25.95
N ILE A 167 -21.24 7.63 -26.46
CA ILE A 167 -20.48 6.55 -25.80
C ILE A 167 -18.99 6.92 -25.71
N GLU A 168 -18.43 7.52 -26.76
CA GLU A 168 -17.05 8.03 -26.76
C GLU A 168 -16.82 9.06 -25.63
N LYS A 169 -17.73 10.02 -25.47
CA LYS A 169 -17.66 11.00 -24.36
C LYS A 169 -17.79 10.36 -22.98
N GLU A 170 -18.64 9.35 -22.84
CA GLU A 170 -18.79 8.60 -21.58
C GLU A 170 -17.52 7.81 -21.25
N LEU A 171 -16.90 7.16 -22.24
CA LEU A 171 -15.60 6.50 -22.10
C LEU A 171 -14.49 7.50 -21.73
N GLU A 172 -14.45 8.66 -22.39
CA GLU A 172 -13.49 9.72 -22.08
C GLU A 172 -13.66 10.18 -20.62
N ALA A 173 -14.89 10.33 -20.13
CA ALA A 173 -15.16 10.69 -18.74
C ALA A 173 -14.69 9.64 -17.73
N ILE A 174 -14.81 8.35 -18.04
CA ILE A 174 -14.32 7.25 -17.18
C ILE A 174 -12.79 7.23 -17.14
N VAL A 175 -12.12 7.52 -18.26
CA VAL A 175 -10.66 7.47 -18.37
C VAL A 175 -10.00 8.75 -17.83
N ARG A 176 -10.69 9.91 -17.88
CA ARG A 176 -10.15 11.23 -17.48
C ARG A 176 -9.49 11.31 -16.09
N PRO A 177 -9.98 10.64 -15.03
CA PRO A 177 -9.32 10.63 -13.73
C PRO A 177 -7.95 9.94 -13.75
N PHE A 178 -7.73 9.00 -14.67
CA PHE A 178 -6.46 8.33 -14.85
C PHE A 178 -5.51 9.25 -15.61
N LYS A 179 -4.43 9.66 -14.94
CA LYS A 179 -3.32 10.37 -15.60
C LYS A 179 -2.47 9.37 -16.38
N VAL A 180 -2.92 9.05 -17.59
CA VAL A 180 -2.15 8.27 -18.57
C VAL A 180 -1.47 9.28 -19.51
N CYS A 181 -0.18 9.10 -19.79
CA CYS A 181 0.67 10.05 -20.53
C CYS A 181 0.11 10.47 -21.89
#